data_AF-A0A7Y2XPM0-F1
#
_entry.id   AF-A0A7Y2XPM0-F1
#
_cell.length_a   1.000
_cell.length_b   1.000
_cell.length_c   1.000
_cell.angle_alpha   90.00
_cell.angle_beta   90.00
_cell.angle_gamma   90.00
#
_symmetry.space_group_name_H-M   'P 1'
#
loop_
_entity.id
_entity.type
_entity.pdbx_description
1 polymer ?
#
loop_
_entity_poly.entity_id
_entity_poly.type
_entity_poly.pdbx_seq_one_letter_code
_entity_poly.pdbx_strand_id
1 'polypeptide(L)' 'NMDEARIWQQRAMKMIDTIFATCGRAGLKAMWEMVGVDCGPVRAPLSKARPEQIAELRKRLEAIGYFDWCASKLQLAV' A
#
# COMPACT_ATOMS: atom_id res chain seq x y z
N ASN A 1 21.52 -1.23 -12.14
CA ASN A 1 22.19 -0.15 -11.40
C ASN A 1 21.94 -0.37 -9.90
N MET A 2 22.97 -0.53 -9.06
CA MET A 2 22.82 -0.93 -7.64
C MET A 2 22.28 0.18 -6.74
N ASP A 3 22.58 1.44 -7.02
CA ASP A 3 22.12 2.56 -6.19
C ASP A 3 20.61 2.78 -6.36
N GLU A 4 20.14 2.67 -7.59
CA GLU A 4 18.71 2.70 -7.90
C GLU A 4 17.96 1.54 -7.23
N ALA A 5 18.54 0.33 -7.27
CA ALA A 5 17.94 -0.83 -6.59
C ALA A 5 17.81 -0.60 -5.07
N ARG A 6 18.81 0.04 -4.44
CA ARG A 6 18.78 0.39 -3.01
C ARG A 6 17.65 1.37 -2.68
N ILE A 7 17.43 2.37 -3.54
CA ILE A 7 16.34 3.34 -3.37
C ILE A 7 14.98 2.63 -3.38
N TRP A 8 14.75 1.77 -4.38
CA TRP A 8 13.48 1.04 -4.49
C TRP A 8 13.26 0.05 -3.36
N GLN A 9 14.31 -0.63 -2.91
CA GLN A 9 14.23 -1.52 -1.76
C GLN A 9 13.82 -0.75 -0.49
N GLN A 10 14.39 0.43 -0.25
CA GLN A 10 14.02 1.26 0.90
C GLN A 10 12.56 1.71 0.83
N ARG A 11 12.05 2.08 -0.35
CA ARG A 11 10.64 2.40 -0.55
C ARG A 11 9.73 1.21 -0.25
N ALA A 12 10.08 0.03 -0.77
CA ALA A 12 9.32 -1.21 -0.53
C ALA A 12 9.25 -1.56 0.96
N MET A 13 10.36 -1.44 1.69
CA MET A 13 10.40 -1.68 3.14
C MET A 13 9.47 -0.72 3.88
N LYS A 14 9.55 0.60 3.62
CA LYS A 14 8.68 1.60 4.25
C LYS A 14 7.19 1.33 3.99
N MET A 15 6.85 0.92 2.77
CA MET A 15 5.49 0.54 2.39
C MET A 15 5.02 -0.70 3.17
N ILE A 16 5.82 -1.76 3.21
CA ILE A 16 5.50 -2.99 3.95
C ILE A 16 5.30 -2.69 5.43
N ASP A 17 6.24 -1.97 6.06
CA ASP A 17 6.14 -1.60 7.47
C ASP A 17 4.87 -0.80 7.76
N THR A 18 4.52 0.14 6.88
CA THR A 18 3.29 0.95 7.01
C THR A 18 2.03 0.10 6.96
N ILE A 19 1.96 -0.89 6.06
CA ILE A 19 0.83 -1.82 5.93
C ILE A 19 0.67 -2.64 7.21
N PHE A 20 1.77 -3.23 7.71
CA PHE A 20 1.73 -4.10 8.87
C PHE A 20 1.52 -3.35 10.19
N ALA A 21 1.97 -2.09 10.29
CA ALA A 21 1.76 -1.25 11.47
C ALA A 21 0.31 -0.74 11.63
N THR A 22 -0.53 -0.87 10.60
CA THR A 22 -1.90 -0.31 10.59
C THR A 22 -2.96 -1.40 10.45
N CYS A 23 -2.96 -2.09 9.31
CA CYS A 23 -4.00 -3.02 8.89
C CYS A 23 -3.55 -4.49 8.90
N GLY A 24 -2.25 -4.75 9.10
CA GLY A 24 -1.69 -6.08 8.91
C GLY A 24 -1.90 -6.58 7.47
N ARG A 25 -2.09 -7.90 7.31
CA ARG A 25 -2.28 -8.52 5.98
C ARG A 25 -3.51 -8.02 5.23
N ALA A 26 -4.55 -7.55 5.93
CA ALA A 26 -5.75 -7.00 5.29
C ALA A 26 -5.48 -5.66 4.57
N GLY A 27 -4.43 -4.94 4.97
CA GLY A 27 -4.03 -3.67 4.36
C GLY A 27 -3.49 -3.82 2.94
N LEU A 28 -3.03 -5.01 2.53
CA LEU A 28 -2.49 -5.25 1.20
C LEU A 28 -3.52 -4.94 0.12
N LYS A 29 -4.76 -5.44 0.27
CA LYS A 29 -5.83 -5.20 -0.71
C LYS A 29 -6.37 -3.78 -0.63
N ALA A 30 -6.50 -3.24 0.58
CA ALA A 30 -6.94 -1.85 0.79
C ALA A 30 -5.98 -0.84 0.14
N MET A 31 -4.65 -1.09 0.21
CA MET A 31 -3.65 -0.26 -0.45
C MET A 31 -3.83 -0.25 -1.98
N TRP A 32 -4.07 -1.41 -2.60
CA TRP A 32 -4.30 -1.50 -4.05
C TRP A 32 -5.57 -0.77 -4.49
N GLU A 33 -6.63 -0.84 -3.68
CA GLU A 33 -7.86 -0.09 -3.94
C GLU A 33 -7.62 1.43 -3.93
N MET A 34 -6.73 1.94 -3.05
CA MET A 34 -6.36 3.37 -3.02
C MET A 34 -5.66 3.86 -4.29
N VAL A 35 -5.08 2.95 -5.09
CA VAL A 35 -4.49 3.26 -6.42
C VAL A 35 -5.39 2.81 -7.57
N GLY A 36 -6.66 2.50 -7.29
CA GLY A 36 -7.69 2.19 -8.31
C GLY A 36 -7.80 0.71 -8.70
N VAL A 37 -7.11 -0.20 -7.99
CA VAL A 37 -7.15 -1.64 -8.29
C VAL A 37 -8.00 -2.39 -7.26
N ASP A 38 -9.23 -2.75 -7.63
CA ASP A 38 -10.10 -3.55 -6.77
C ASP A 38 -9.65 -5.03 -6.73
N CYS A 39 -9.08 -5.43 -5.60
CA CYS A 39 -8.66 -6.81 -5.34
C CYS A 39 -9.70 -7.64 -4.56
N GLY A 40 -10.89 -7.09 -4.30
CA GLY A 40 -11.95 -7.67 -3.49
C GLY A 40 -11.59 -7.83 -2.00
N PRO A 41 -12.45 -8.45 -1.19
CA PRO A 41 -12.22 -8.59 0.25
C PRO A 41 -11.19 -9.67 0.59
N VAL A 42 -10.70 -9.64 1.84
CA VAL A 42 -9.96 -10.77 2.43
C VAL A 42 -10.91 -11.93 2.74
N ARG A 43 -10.37 -13.17 2.73
CA ARG A 43 -11.09 -14.39 3.13
C ARG A 43 -10.69 -14.79 4.56
N ALA A 44 -11.58 -15.49 5.26
CA ALA A 44 -11.28 -16.12 6.54
C ALA A 44 -10.06 -17.06 6.42
N PRO A 45 -9.21 -17.18 7.47
CA PRO A 45 -9.40 -16.66 8.83
C PRO A 45 -8.96 -15.19 9.03
N LEU A 46 -8.60 -14.47 7.97
CA LEU A 46 -8.21 -13.07 8.09
C LEU A 46 -9.44 -12.18 8.31
N SER A 47 -9.37 -11.33 9.34
CA SER A 47 -10.37 -10.29 9.59
C SER A 47 -10.19 -9.12 8.61
N LYS A 48 -11.30 -8.49 8.23
CA LYS A 48 -11.28 -7.25 7.43
C LYS A 48 -10.63 -6.12 8.24
N ALA A 49 -9.93 -5.22 7.57
CA ALA A 49 -9.44 -3.99 8.18
C ALA A 49 -10.62 -3.07 8.51
N ARG A 50 -10.58 -2.39 9.67
CA ARG A 50 -11.59 -1.42 10.05
C ARG A 50 -11.42 -0.11 9.27
N PRO A 51 -12.49 0.68 9.06
CA PRO A 51 -12.40 1.96 8.37
C PRO A 51 -11.33 2.89 8.94
N GLU A 52 -11.19 2.96 10.26
CA GLU A 52 -10.17 3.81 10.91
C GLU A 52 -8.74 3.36 10.59
N GLN A 53 -8.51 2.04 10.48
CA GLN A 53 -7.20 1.51 10.11
C GLN A 53 -6.85 1.81 8.66
N ILE A 54 -7.84 1.75 7.76
CA ILE A 54 -7.68 2.09 6.35
C ILE A 54 -7.37 3.58 6.19
N ALA A 55 -8.04 4.45 6.94
CA ALA A 55 -7.76 5.88 6.95
C ALA A 55 -6.33 6.20 7.44
N GLU A 56 -5.89 5.55 8.52
CA GLU A 56 -4.52 5.70 9.03
C GLU A 56 -3.47 5.13 8.05
N LEU A 57 -3.75 4.00 7.40
CA LEU A 57 -2.92 3.43 6.34
C LEU A 57 -2.73 4.44 5.21
N ARG A 58 -3.82 5.04 4.71
CA ARG A 58 -3.77 6.05 3.64
C ARG A 58 -2.88 7.22 4.02
N LYS A 59 -3.11 7.81 5.20
CA LYS A 59 -2.34 8.95 5.72
C LYS A 59 -0.83 8.64 5.79
N ARG A 60 -0.45 7.45 6.25
CA ARG A 60 0.96 7.06 6.34
C ARG A 60 1.57 6.78 4.97
N LEU A 61 0.82 6.18 4.05
CA LEU A 61 1.25 5.98 2.67
C LEU A 61 1.47 7.31 1.95
N GLU A 62 0.59 8.30 2.16
CA GLU A 62 0.80 9.68 1.68
C GLU A 62 2.08 10.29 2.27
N ALA A 63 2.29 10.17 3.58
CA ALA A 63 3.45 10.75 4.25
C ALA A 63 4.80 10.18 3.79
N ILE A 64 4.84 8.90 3.40
CA ILE A 64 6.06 8.36 2.79
C ILE A 64 6.20 8.84 1.35
N GLY A 65 5.10 9.06 0.62
CA GLY A 65 5.04 9.44 -0.81
C GLY A 65 4.60 8.30 -1.74
N TYR A 66 3.98 7.24 -1.19
CA TYR A 66 3.59 6.03 -1.93
C TYR A 66 2.90 6.30 -3.27
N PHE A 67 1.99 7.28 -3.26
CA PHE A 67 1.19 7.63 -4.43
C PHE A 67 2.05 8.27 -5.54
N ASP A 68 3.15 8.93 -5.23
CA ASP A 68 3.99 9.60 -6.23
C ASP A 68 4.82 8.61 -7.06
N TRP A 69 5.40 7.60 -6.40
CA TRP A 69 6.28 6.63 -7.07
C TRP A 69 5.59 5.34 -7.51
N CYS A 70 4.39 5.04 -6.99
CA CYS A 70 3.64 3.85 -7.38
C CYS A 70 2.51 4.17 -8.38
N ALA A 71 1.78 5.27 -8.21
CA ALA A 71 0.62 5.58 -9.06
C ALA A 71 1.01 6.16 -10.44
N SER A 72 2.20 6.72 -10.59
CA SER A 72 2.65 7.30 -11.87
C SER A 72 2.74 6.31 -13.04
N LYS A 73 2.71 4.99 -12.77
CA LYS A 73 2.74 3.92 -13.78
C LYS A 73 1.37 3.28 -14.05
N LEU A 74 0.37 3.48 -13.18
CA LEU A 74 -0.97 2.86 -13.31
C LEU A 74 -1.94 3.70 -14.15
N GLN A 75 -1.62 4.97 -14.42
CA GLN A 75 -2.38 5.86 -15.31
C GLN A 75 -2.32 5.48 -16.81
N LEU A 76 -1.60 4.40 -17.17
CA LEU A 76 -1.43 3.95 -18.56
C LEU A 76 -2.28 2.71 -18.92
N ALA A 77 -3.12 2.22 -18.00
CA ALA A 77 -3.88 0.98 -18.17
C ALA A 77 -5.42 1.18 -18.17
N VAL A 78 -5.88 2.34 -18.64
CA VAL A 78 -7.31 2.60 -18.95
C VAL A 78 -7.47 2.88 -20.43
#